data_AF-A0A3D5YSQ6-F1
#
_entry.id   AF-A0A3D5YSQ6-F1
#
_cell.length_a   1.000
_cell.length_b   1.000
_cell.length_c   1.000
_cell.angle_alpha   90.00
_cell.angle_beta   90.00
_cell.angle_gamma   90.00
#
_symmetry.space_group_name_H-M   'P 1'
#
loop_
_entity.id
_entity.type
_entity.pdbx_description
1 polymer ?
#
loop_
_entity_poly.entity_id
_entity_poly.type
_entity_poly.pdbx_seq_one_letter_code
_entity_poly.pdbx_strand_id
1 'polypeptide(L)'
;MNDFLTLAQLRAVEQESVTLEIDLIERAGIAAAKWIEPRFNKKNRILILAGRGNNGCDGLSAAIELIKLGYKVDVVRLFKDNSDVNDQWFTRLQALKKPLVRIPSDISKYDLIIDAIYGIGLTHELDVDTARIIQKINAQNAFVLSLDVPSGLNPFSGRVLGEVVFADACLTFISDKPGLHTADGLDCSGDVHVIDLIDVAPLKLPDALHSIQFNTLADINYDPLLRMKFNTNKGSYGTVAIIGGNKGMHGALYLAGRAALLAGAGKVVLGALDSDFHLDFTMPELMSQSPKEIVKNLQAFDAIAIGPGLGKDEKSYKILNKLLDDIEDSKLLVDADALNLIAADHDLKLKFREVRYKIITPHPGEAARILGVTVNEVQDNRFMSVTDLVDSLNSVTVLKGAGTLIQQNNQIYINATGNPGLASAGQGDTLTGIIAGFLAQGMELLDATRLAVFIHGLAADRLIVRRNGYNGILASMVASEVCDLINELVYGELFKAE
;
A
#
# COMPACT_ATOMS: atom_id res chain seq x y z
N MET A 1 -7.69 12.07 12.08
CA MET A 1 -6.46 12.88 11.87
C MET A 1 -5.79 12.30 10.63
N ASN A 2 -5.04 13.07 9.82
CA ASN A 2 -4.26 12.43 8.74
C ASN A 2 -3.16 11.60 9.40
N ASP A 3 -3.13 10.29 9.09
CA ASP A 3 -2.13 9.37 9.63
C ASP A 3 -0.70 9.76 9.19
N PHE A 4 -0.61 10.39 8.01
CA PHE A 4 0.64 10.77 7.37
C PHE A 4 0.71 12.29 7.18
N LEU A 5 1.83 12.89 7.60
CA LEU A 5 2.17 14.27 7.29
C LEU A 5 3.22 14.35 6.18
N THR A 6 3.11 15.37 5.33
CA THR A 6 4.14 15.66 4.33
C THR A 6 5.43 16.15 5.00
N LEU A 7 6.55 16.11 4.28
CA LEU A 7 7.81 16.69 4.77
C LEU A 7 7.65 18.16 5.18
N ALA A 8 6.93 18.96 4.39
CA ALA A 8 6.71 20.37 4.69
C ALA A 8 5.90 20.55 5.99
N GLN A 9 4.90 19.70 6.22
CA GLN A 9 4.11 19.71 7.45
C GLN A 9 4.93 19.24 8.66
N LEU A 10 5.75 18.19 8.52
CA LEU A 10 6.67 17.75 9.57
C LEU A 10 7.65 18.85 9.97
N ARG A 11 8.24 19.57 9.00
CA ARG A 11 9.10 20.73 9.28
C ARG A 11 8.36 21.86 9.98
N ALA A 12 7.09 22.09 9.63
CA ALA A 12 6.27 23.08 10.32
C ALA A 12 6.02 22.66 11.79
N VAL A 13 5.75 21.37 12.05
CA VAL A 13 5.60 20.86 13.42
C VAL A 13 6.89 21.06 14.23
N GLU A 14 8.06 20.76 13.65
CA GLU A 14 9.37 20.98 14.31
C GLU A 14 9.61 22.48 14.62
N GLN A 15 9.15 23.39 13.76
CA GLN A 15 9.29 24.84 14.00
C GLN A 15 8.34 25.32 15.10
N GLU A 16 7.09 24.88 15.07
CA GLU A 16 6.09 25.23 16.09
C GLU A 16 6.47 24.66 17.46
N SER A 17 7.06 23.46 17.53
CA SER A 17 7.49 22.89 18.80
C SER A 17 8.57 23.73 19.49
N VAL A 18 9.45 24.40 18.74
CA VAL A 18 10.43 25.33 19.30
C VAL A 18 9.73 26.54 19.92
N THR A 19 8.73 27.10 19.24
CA THR A 19 7.92 28.23 19.76
C THR A 19 7.16 27.83 21.04
N LEU A 20 6.74 26.57 21.14
CA LEU A 20 6.04 26.01 22.30
C LEU A 20 6.99 25.50 23.41
N GLU A 21 8.31 25.69 23.26
CA GLU A 21 9.34 25.20 24.18
C GLU A 21 9.25 23.67 24.43
N ILE A 22 8.84 22.93 23.41
CA ILE A 22 8.75 21.47 23.42
C ILE A 22 10.03 20.89 22.80
N ASP A 23 10.84 20.23 23.63
CA ASP A 23 11.99 19.46 23.16
C ASP A 23 11.54 18.10 22.60
N LEU A 24 11.31 18.06 21.28
CA LEU A 24 10.91 16.83 20.59
C LEU A 24 11.99 15.73 20.68
N ILE A 25 13.28 16.10 20.71
CA ILE A 25 14.39 15.14 20.78
C ILE A 25 14.41 14.45 22.16
N GLU A 26 14.19 15.21 23.23
CA GLU A 26 14.05 14.65 24.58
C GLU A 26 12.87 13.67 24.63
N ARG A 27 11.71 14.07 24.07
CA ARG A 27 10.51 13.21 24.03
C ARG A 27 10.73 11.94 23.22
N ALA A 28 11.39 12.02 22.06
CA ALA A 28 11.73 10.88 21.23
C ALA A 28 12.61 9.87 21.99
N GLY A 29 13.67 10.36 22.66
CA GLY A 29 14.56 9.52 23.46
C GLY A 29 13.86 8.85 24.65
N ILE A 30 12.99 9.57 25.37
CA ILE A 30 12.16 9.02 26.44
C ILE A 30 11.22 7.94 25.89
N ALA A 31 10.58 8.19 24.75
CA ALA A 31 9.66 7.23 24.14
C ALA A 31 10.38 5.95 23.69
N ALA A 32 11.57 6.08 23.08
CA ALA A 32 12.40 4.93 22.73
C ALA A 32 12.80 4.12 23.96
N ALA A 33 13.24 4.77 25.04
CA ALA A 33 13.57 4.10 26.29
C ALA A 33 12.36 3.38 26.91
N LYS A 34 11.18 4.00 26.90
CA LYS A 34 9.91 3.39 27.35
C LYS A 34 9.50 2.18 26.52
N TRP A 35 9.73 2.21 25.20
CA TRP A 35 9.44 1.06 24.34
C TRP A 35 10.40 -0.10 24.61
N ILE A 36 11.69 0.20 24.84
CA ILE A 36 12.73 -0.80 25.11
C ILE A 36 12.56 -1.45 26.49
N GLU A 37 12.15 -0.69 27.51
CA GLU A 37 12.13 -1.15 28.90
C GLU A 37 11.39 -2.46 29.18
N PRO A 38 10.16 -2.69 28.67
CA PRO A 38 9.45 -3.95 28.86
C PRO A 38 9.96 -5.10 27.98
N ARG A 39 10.83 -4.83 27.00
CA ARG A 39 11.26 -5.81 25.97
C ARG A 39 12.66 -6.35 26.19
N PHE A 40 13.54 -5.58 26.84
CA PHE A 40 14.94 -5.94 27.06
C PHE A 40 15.30 -5.90 28.54
N ASN A 41 16.17 -6.83 28.97
CA ASN A 41 16.71 -6.88 30.31
C ASN A 41 17.90 -5.90 30.44
N LYS A 42 18.10 -5.28 31.61
CA LYS A 42 19.29 -4.46 31.94
C LYS A 42 20.63 -5.19 31.71
N LYS A 43 20.63 -6.53 31.66
CA LYS A 43 21.82 -7.33 31.29
C LYS A 43 22.18 -7.25 29.81
N ASN A 44 21.20 -7.00 28.93
CA ASN A 44 21.40 -6.87 27.50
C ASN A 44 22.31 -5.68 27.18
N ARG A 45 23.14 -5.85 26.16
CA ARG A 45 24.04 -4.83 25.65
C ARG A 45 23.38 -4.14 24.46
N ILE A 46 23.32 -2.82 24.55
CA ILE A 46 22.70 -1.96 23.54
C ILE A 46 23.83 -1.21 22.82
N LEU A 47 23.84 -1.24 21.49
CA LEU A 47 24.69 -0.40 20.66
C LEU A 47 23.81 0.65 19.98
N ILE A 48 24.14 1.92 20.11
CA ILE A 48 23.43 3.02 19.44
C ILE A 48 24.37 3.66 18.42
N LEU A 49 23.92 3.71 17.17
CA LEU A 49 24.64 4.32 16.06
C LEU A 49 23.97 5.64 15.72
N ALA A 50 24.59 6.75 16.14
CA ALA A 50 24.04 8.09 16.01
C ALA A 50 24.64 8.81 14.79
N GLY A 51 23.76 9.33 13.94
CA GLY A 51 24.13 10.19 12.82
C GLY A 51 24.32 11.66 13.20
N ARG A 52 24.40 12.51 12.18
CA ARG A 52 24.69 13.96 12.30
C ARG A 52 23.49 14.86 12.55
N GLY A 53 22.29 14.41 12.16
CA GLY A 53 21.05 15.19 12.22
C GLY A 53 20.23 14.92 13.48
N ASN A 54 18.97 15.36 13.46
CA ASN A 54 18.02 15.19 14.57
C ASN A 54 17.81 13.72 14.95
N ASN A 55 17.73 12.80 13.97
CA ASN A 55 17.61 11.36 14.30
C ASN A 55 18.81 10.86 15.14
N GLY A 56 20.01 11.36 14.86
CA GLY A 56 21.19 11.10 15.68
C GLY A 56 21.04 11.65 17.10
N CYS A 57 20.45 12.84 17.25
CA CYS A 57 20.12 13.41 18.55
C CYS A 57 19.08 12.57 19.30
N ASP A 58 18.07 12.02 18.62
CA ASP A 58 17.06 11.12 19.20
C ASP A 58 17.75 9.86 19.77
N GLY A 59 18.70 9.29 19.02
CA GLY A 59 19.54 8.20 19.49
C GLY A 59 20.40 8.56 20.71
N LEU A 60 21.00 9.76 20.73
CA LEU A 60 21.77 10.25 21.88
C LEU A 60 20.89 10.48 23.12
N SER A 61 19.68 11.02 22.92
CA SER A 61 18.67 11.21 23.96
C SER A 61 18.21 9.86 24.53
N ALA A 62 17.89 8.89 23.66
CA ALA A 62 17.57 7.52 24.05
C ALA A 62 18.71 6.87 24.86
N ALA A 63 19.97 7.09 24.43
CA ALA A 63 21.14 6.59 25.13
C ALA A 63 21.22 7.10 26.58
N ILE A 64 21.01 8.40 26.76
CA ILE A 64 21.02 9.06 28.08
C ILE A 64 19.96 8.44 28.98
N GLU A 65 18.72 8.30 28.50
CA GLU A 65 17.62 7.73 29.28
C GLU A 65 17.87 6.27 29.63
N LEU A 66 18.33 5.46 28.68
CA LEU A 66 18.67 4.05 28.93
C LEU A 66 19.82 3.90 29.94
N ILE A 67 20.84 4.76 29.89
CA ILE A 67 21.94 4.77 30.87
C ILE A 67 21.41 5.12 32.27
N LYS A 68 20.57 6.14 32.40
CA LYS A 68 19.92 6.51 33.68
C LYS A 68 19.08 5.35 34.24
N LEU A 69 18.42 4.60 33.36
CA LEU A 69 17.64 3.41 33.69
C LEU A 69 18.50 2.15 33.97
N GLY A 70 19.84 2.26 33.91
CA GLY A 70 20.77 1.19 34.26
C GLY A 70 21.12 0.19 33.16
N TYR A 71 20.81 0.48 31.89
CA TYR A 71 21.19 -0.37 30.76
C TYR A 71 22.68 -0.26 30.40
N LYS A 72 23.21 -1.32 29.77
CA LYS A 72 24.58 -1.33 29.22
C LYS A 72 24.57 -0.78 27.79
N VAL A 73 24.69 0.54 27.68
CA VAL A 73 24.59 1.24 26.38
C VAL A 73 25.95 1.69 25.89
N ASP A 74 26.42 1.19 24.75
CA ASP A 74 27.54 1.77 24.02
C ASP A 74 27.02 2.64 22.88
N VAL A 75 27.64 3.80 22.66
CA VAL A 75 27.23 4.75 21.63
C VAL A 75 28.40 5.02 20.70
N VAL A 76 28.14 5.03 19.40
CA VAL A 76 29.07 5.50 18.37
C VAL A 76 28.41 6.65 17.62
N ARG A 77 29.04 7.83 17.64
CA ARG A 77 28.67 8.94 16.77
C ARG A 77 29.49 8.84 15.49
N LEU A 78 28.82 8.60 14.35
CA LEU A 78 29.48 8.13 13.13
C LEU A 78 30.24 9.22 12.37
N PHE A 79 29.74 10.45 12.40
CA PHE A 79 30.28 11.56 11.62
C PHE A 79 31.03 12.56 12.51
N LYS A 80 32.00 13.26 11.91
CA LYS A 80 32.73 14.35 12.57
C LYS A 80 32.01 15.68 12.48
N ASP A 81 31.38 15.94 11.33
CA ASP A 81 30.58 17.13 11.07
C ASP A 81 29.14 16.89 11.53
N ASN A 82 28.73 17.60 12.59
CA ASN A 82 27.45 17.43 13.27
C ASN A 82 26.81 18.80 13.52
N SER A 83 25.49 18.84 13.70
CA SER A 83 24.80 20.09 14.06
C SER A 83 25.14 20.54 15.50
N ASP A 84 24.97 21.84 15.77
CA ASP A 84 25.16 22.39 17.12
C ASP A 84 24.29 21.68 18.17
N VAL A 85 23.05 21.33 17.80
CA VAL A 85 22.12 20.58 18.65
C VAL A 85 22.67 19.19 18.96
N ASN A 86 23.23 18.50 17.96
CA ASN A 86 23.84 17.18 18.15
C ASN A 86 25.06 17.25 19.07
N ASP A 87 25.92 18.27 18.93
CA ASP A 87 27.07 18.46 19.83
C ASP A 87 26.66 18.72 21.28
N GLN A 88 25.56 19.43 21.52
CA GLN A 88 25.00 19.62 22.85
C GLN A 88 24.54 18.28 23.47
N TRP A 89 23.78 17.48 22.72
CA TRP A 89 23.33 16.16 23.17
C TRP A 89 24.49 15.19 23.39
N PHE A 90 25.51 15.24 22.54
CA PHE A 90 26.71 14.42 22.68
C PHE A 90 27.52 14.81 23.93
N THR A 91 27.63 16.10 24.24
CA THR A 91 28.26 16.59 25.47
C THR A 91 27.51 16.10 26.71
N ARG A 92 26.17 16.15 26.70
CA ARG A 92 25.33 15.60 27.79
C ARG A 92 25.57 14.10 27.99
N LEU A 93 25.67 13.33 26.90
CA LEU A 93 26.00 11.90 26.96
C LEU A 93 27.40 11.66 27.56
N GLN A 94 28.41 12.43 27.13
CA GLN A 94 29.79 12.29 27.61
C GLN A 94 29.92 12.50 29.12
N ALA A 95 29.08 13.34 29.71
CA ALA A 95 29.04 13.55 31.16
C ALA A 95 28.59 12.29 31.93
N LEU A 96 27.85 11.39 31.28
CA LEU A 96 27.35 10.14 31.88
C LEU A 96 28.21 8.93 31.52
N LYS A 97 28.64 8.82 30.27
CA LYS A 97 29.45 7.70 29.78
C LYS A 97 30.32 8.13 28.61
N LYS A 98 31.58 7.67 28.62
CA LYS A 98 32.49 7.87 27.49
C LYS A 98 32.00 7.08 26.26
N PRO A 99 31.67 7.75 25.14
CA PRO A 99 31.25 7.07 23.91
C PRO A 99 32.43 6.35 23.23
N LEU A 100 32.11 5.40 22.37
CA LEU A 100 33.09 4.70 21.55
C LEU A 100 33.52 5.61 20.38
N VAL A 101 34.81 5.56 20.04
CA VAL A 101 35.37 6.34 18.93
C VAL A 101 35.00 5.73 17.57
N ARG A 102 34.81 4.41 17.52
CA ARG A 102 34.47 3.66 16.31
C ARG A 102 33.59 2.47 16.66
N ILE A 103 32.84 1.99 15.68
CA ILE A 103 32.10 0.74 15.79
C ILE A 103 33.10 -0.40 16.09
N PRO A 104 32.87 -1.23 17.13
CA PRO A 104 33.70 -2.40 17.40
C PRO A 104 33.80 -3.31 16.18
N SER A 105 34.93 -4.00 15.99
CA SER A 105 35.07 -4.97 14.89
C SER A 105 34.06 -6.10 15.01
N ASP A 106 33.87 -6.60 16.22
CA ASP A 106 32.86 -7.57 16.60
C ASP A 106 31.72 -6.87 17.37
N ILE A 107 30.52 -6.92 16.78
CA ILE A 107 29.29 -6.40 17.36
C ILE A 107 28.29 -7.52 17.69
N SER A 108 28.66 -8.80 17.58
CA SER A 108 27.78 -9.93 17.88
C SER A 108 27.45 -10.05 19.38
N LYS A 109 28.19 -9.32 20.22
CA LYS A 109 27.97 -9.23 21.67
C LYS A 109 26.79 -8.34 22.07
N TYR A 110 26.24 -7.55 21.13
CA TYR A 110 25.09 -6.69 21.39
C TYR A 110 23.81 -7.46 21.13
N ASP A 111 22.84 -7.28 22.02
CA ASP A 111 21.52 -7.91 21.90
C ASP A 111 20.53 -7.00 21.18
N LEU A 112 20.78 -5.68 21.24
CA LEU A 112 20.00 -4.64 20.58
C LEU A 112 20.94 -3.64 19.89
N ILE A 113 20.68 -3.39 18.62
CA ILE A 113 21.30 -2.31 17.85
C ILE A 113 20.22 -1.27 17.56
N ILE A 114 20.46 -0.02 17.95
CA ILE A 114 19.57 1.10 17.65
C ILE A 114 20.17 1.88 16.47
N ASP A 115 19.46 1.84 15.36
CA ASP A 115 19.72 2.63 14.18
C ASP A 115 19.11 4.03 14.34
N ALA A 116 19.99 5.01 14.54
CA ALA A 116 19.67 6.43 14.66
C ALA A 116 20.55 7.25 13.69
N ILE A 117 20.88 6.67 12.52
CA ILE A 117 21.84 7.25 11.58
C ILE A 117 21.16 8.32 10.71
N TYR A 118 20.09 7.94 10.02
CA TYR A 118 19.27 8.82 9.19
C TYR A 118 17.79 8.63 9.53
N GLY A 119 17.03 9.72 9.55
CA GLY A 119 15.56 9.70 9.63
C GLY A 119 14.98 10.33 8.37
N ILE A 120 13.95 11.15 8.49
CA ILE A 120 13.29 11.80 7.32
C ILE A 120 14.17 12.71 6.44
N GLY A 121 15.41 13.01 6.86
CA GLY A 121 16.31 13.91 6.15
C GLY A 121 17.13 13.28 5.01
N LEU A 122 17.06 11.96 4.81
CA LEU A 122 17.81 11.29 3.75
C LEU A 122 17.12 11.47 2.39
N THR A 123 17.81 12.14 1.46
CA THR A 123 17.28 12.46 0.12
C THR A 123 18.22 12.05 -1.02
N HIS A 124 19.35 11.43 -0.70
CA HIS A 124 20.39 11.03 -1.64
C HIS A 124 20.88 9.62 -1.33
N GLU A 125 21.49 8.98 -2.34
CA GLU A 125 22.17 7.70 -2.20
C GLU A 125 23.22 7.75 -1.08
N LEU A 126 23.29 6.68 -0.29
CA LEU A 126 24.24 6.60 0.80
C LEU A 126 25.69 6.60 0.30
N ASP A 127 26.58 7.21 1.08
CA ASP A 127 28.01 7.08 0.85
C ASP A 127 28.50 5.66 1.16
N VAL A 128 29.66 5.31 0.58
CA VAL A 128 30.24 3.96 0.67
C VAL A 128 30.54 3.54 2.12
N ASP A 129 30.91 4.48 2.99
CA ASP A 129 31.26 4.15 4.37
C ASP A 129 30.00 3.88 5.20
N THR A 130 28.94 4.68 5.01
CA THR A 130 27.64 4.39 5.63
C THR A 130 27.06 3.07 5.13
N ALA A 131 27.10 2.80 3.82
CA ALA A 131 26.62 1.55 3.24
C ALA A 131 27.29 0.32 3.88
N ARG A 132 28.62 0.37 4.11
CA ARG A 132 29.37 -0.69 4.82
C ARG A 132 28.95 -0.85 6.28
N ILE A 133 28.60 0.24 6.95
CA ILE A 133 28.09 0.20 8.33
C ILE A 133 26.74 -0.53 8.36
N ILE A 134 25.83 -0.20 7.45
CA ILE A 134 24.53 -0.85 7.33
C ILE A 134 24.67 -2.33 7.03
N GLN A 135 25.50 -2.71 6.05
CA GLN A 135 25.80 -4.12 5.77
C GLN A 135 26.31 -4.87 7.00
N LYS A 136 27.11 -4.19 7.83
CA LYS A 136 27.61 -4.77 9.08
C LYS A 136 26.50 -4.97 10.13
N ILE A 137 25.54 -4.06 10.24
CA ILE A 137 24.35 -4.18 11.11
C ILE A 137 23.53 -5.39 10.65
N ASN A 138 23.18 -5.43 9.36
CA ASN A 138 22.32 -6.47 8.78
C ASN A 138 22.94 -7.88 8.84
N ALA A 139 24.27 -7.99 8.96
CA ALA A 139 24.97 -9.26 9.13
C ALA A 139 24.90 -9.81 10.57
N GLN A 140 24.26 -9.13 11.51
CA GLN A 140 24.14 -9.57 12.91
C GLN A 140 22.79 -10.24 13.18
N ASN A 141 22.76 -11.06 14.24
CA ASN A 141 21.51 -11.62 14.80
C ASN A 141 20.93 -10.79 15.94
N ALA A 142 21.47 -9.60 16.18
CA ALA A 142 20.95 -8.71 17.22
C ALA A 142 19.59 -8.15 16.81
N PHE A 143 18.71 -7.87 17.76
CA PHE A 143 17.47 -7.16 17.45
C PHE A 143 17.83 -5.75 16.96
N VAL A 144 17.26 -5.30 15.85
CA VAL A 144 17.51 -3.99 15.27
C VAL A 144 16.27 -3.10 15.44
N LEU A 145 16.44 -1.99 16.15
CA LEU A 145 15.41 -0.96 16.31
C LEU A 145 15.83 0.28 15.54
N SER A 146 15.06 0.67 14.53
CA SER A 146 15.25 1.96 13.84
C SER A 146 14.44 3.06 14.52
N LEU A 147 15.06 4.22 14.69
CA LEU A 147 14.39 5.44 15.14
C LEU A 147 14.01 6.27 13.92
N ASP A 148 12.78 6.76 13.93
CA ASP A 148 12.08 7.46 12.85
C ASP A 148 11.78 6.59 11.63
N VAL A 149 12.81 6.22 10.87
CA VAL A 149 12.76 5.41 9.63
C VAL A 149 14.04 4.57 9.55
N PRO A 150 14.03 3.34 9.01
CA PRO A 150 15.26 2.59 8.78
C PRO A 150 16.24 3.37 7.89
N SER A 151 17.47 3.54 8.36
CA SER A 151 18.49 4.29 7.65
C SER A 151 18.74 3.67 6.28
N GLY A 152 18.67 4.50 5.23
CA GLY A 152 18.76 4.05 3.84
C GLY A 152 17.41 3.94 3.12
N LEU A 153 16.30 3.97 3.85
CA LEU A 153 14.96 4.02 3.26
C LEU A 153 14.52 5.47 3.04
N ASN A 154 13.94 5.76 1.87
CA ASN A 154 13.24 7.01 1.66
C ASN A 154 11.88 6.98 2.42
N PRO A 155 11.66 7.88 3.39
CA PRO A 155 10.45 7.89 4.23
C PRO A 155 9.14 8.14 3.47
N PHE A 156 9.19 8.75 2.28
CA PHE A 156 7.98 9.15 1.56
C PHE A 156 7.70 8.28 0.33
N SER A 157 8.70 7.63 -0.25
CA SER A 157 8.51 6.74 -1.40
C SER A 157 8.65 5.25 -1.10
N GLY A 158 9.34 4.89 -0.01
CA GLY A 158 9.65 3.49 0.31
C GLY A 158 10.77 2.90 -0.55
N ARG A 159 11.48 3.73 -1.33
CA ARG A 159 12.65 3.33 -2.11
C ARG A 159 13.89 3.21 -1.22
N VAL A 160 14.68 2.15 -1.40
CA VAL A 160 16.04 2.06 -0.85
C VAL A 160 17.02 2.96 -1.62
N LEU A 161 17.79 3.76 -0.89
CA LEU A 161 18.83 4.68 -1.39
C LEU A 161 20.23 4.07 -1.22
N GLY A 162 20.44 2.93 -1.89
CA GLY A 162 21.72 2.21 -1.95
C GLY A 162 21.74 0.96 -1.07
N GLU A 163 21.85 1.15 0.24
CA GLU A 163 21.75 0.09 1.26
C GLU A 163 20.72 0.51 2.31
N VAL A 164 20.07 -0.44 2.98
CA VAL A 164 19.05 -0.15 4.00
C VAL A 164 19.23 -1.01 5.24
N VAL A 165 18.96 -0.46 6.41
CA VAL A 165 18.87 -1.23 7.65
C VAL A 165 17.60 -2.09 7.61
N PHE A 166 17.75 -3.40 7.83
CA PHE A 166 16.61 -4.28 8.08
C PHE A 166 16.29 -4.24 9.57
N ALA A 167 15.25 -3.50 9.94
CA ALA A 167 14.80 -3.35 11.31
C ALA A 167 13.82 -4.48 11.68
N ASP A 168 13.91 -4.96 12.93
CA ASP A 168 12.87 -5.80 13.51
C ASP A 168 11.69 -4.96 13.99
N ALA A 169 11.94 -3.71 14.38
CA ALA A 169 10.91 -2.72 14.69
C ALA A 169 11.38 -1.29 14.38
N CYS A 170 10.43 -0.41 14.08
CA CYS A 170 10.67 1.00 13.80
C CYS A 170 9.80 1.90 14.67
N LEU A 171 10.40 2.85 15.38
CA LEU A 171 9.67 3.88 16.14
C LEU A 171 9.60 5.16 15.31
N THR A 172 8.47 5.41 14.65
CA THR A 172 8.27 6.62 13.85
C THR A 172 7.64 7.73 14.67
N PHE A 173 8.13 8.96 14.55
CA PHE A 173 7.77 10.07 15.43
C PHE A 173 6.85 11.11 14.78
N ILE A 174 5.99 11.75 15.58
CA ILE A 174 5.07 12.85 15.20
C ILE A 174 3.92 12.39 14.29
N SER A 175 4.22 11.68 13.21
CA SER A 175 3.24 11.04 12.34
C SER A 175 3.90 9.87 11.61
N ASP A 176 3.08 9.01 11.02
CA ASP A 176 3.56 7.89 10.23
C ASP A 176 4.20 8.37 8.91
N LYS A 177 5.03 7.51 8.31
CA LYS A 177 5.75 7.78 7.05
C LYS A 177 5.28 6.79 6.00
N PRO A 178 4.75 7.26 4.87
CA PRO A 178 4.09 6.38 3.91
C PRO A 178 5.07 5.39 3.25
N GLY A 179 6.35 5.73 3.18
CA GLY A 179 7.42 4.86 2.69
C GLY A 179 7.69 3.63 3.57
N LEU A 180 7.23 3.60 4.82
CA LEU A 180 7.32 2.41 5.68
C LEU A 180 6.32 1.31 5.26
N HIS A 181 5.28 1.68 4.49
CA HIS A 181 4.13 0.82 4.20
C HIS A 181 3.95 0.51 2.72
N THR A 182 4.97 0.78 1.89
CA THR A 182 4.96 0.48 0.46
C THR A 182 6.37 0.16 -0.05
N ALA A 183 6.45 -0.42 -1.26
CA ALA A 183 7.71 -0.78 -1.91
C ALA A 183 8.63 -1.58 -0.97
N ASP A 184 9.92 -1.22 -0.89
CA ASP A 184 10.93 -1.91 -0.10
C ASP A 184 10.74 -1.70 1.41
N GLY A 185 9.99 -0.66 1.80
CA GLY A 185 9.72 -0.34 3.21
C GLY A 185 9.04 -1.47 3.96
N LEU A 186 8.19 -2.25 3.29
CA LEU A 186 7.53 -3.42 3.89
C LEU A 186 8.52 -4.52 4.27
N ASP A 187 9.65 -4.61 3.58
CA ASP A 187 10.67 -5.65 3.83
C ASP A 187 11.69 -5.21 4.89
N CYS A 188 11.87 -3.90 5.11
CA CYS A 188 12.93 -3.39 5.98
C CYS A 188 12.47 -2.67 7.27
N SER A 189 11.18 -2.35 7.41
CA SER A 189 10.70 -1.54 8.54
C SER A 189 10.31 -2.34 9.79
N GLY A 190 10.11 -3.65 9.66
CA GLY A 190 9.66 -4.52 10.75
C GLY A 190 8.33 -4.06 11.35
N ASP A 191 8.16 -4.25 12.66
CA ASP A 191 6.98 -3.75 13.38
C ASP A 191 7.06 -2.22 13.55
N VAL A 192 6.21 -1.48 12.82
CA VAL A 192 6.15 -0.01 12.87
C VAL A 192 5.26 0.45 14.03
N HIS A 193 5.80 1.33 14.87
CA HIS A 193 5.07 1.99 15.96
C HIS A 193 5.11 3.51 15.78
N VAL A 194 3.93 4.12 15.61
CA VAL A 194 3.79 5.58 15.56
C VAL A 194 3.74 6.13 16.98
N ILE A 195 4.63 7.08 17.28
CA ILE A 195 4.78 7.70 18.58
C ILE A 195 4.48 9.19 18.47
N ASP A 196 3.38 9.60 19.11
CA ASP A 196 3.00 11.00 19.23
C ASP A 196 3.94 11.74 20.19
N LEU A 197 4.75 12.65 19.65
CA LEU A 197 5.64 13.50 20.46
C LEU A 197 4.97 14.84 20.84
N ILE A 198 3.96 15.24 20.08
CA ILE A 198 3.22 16.50 20.23
C ILE A 198 1.82 16.31 19.66
N ASP A 199 0.83 16.98 20.25
CA ASP A 199 -0.51 17.05 19.64
C ASP A 199 -0.46 17.98 18.43
N VAL A 200 -0.66 17.41 17.25
CA VAL A 200 -0.63 18.14 15.97
C VAL A 200 -1.96 18.78 15.61
N ALA A 201 -3.07 18.35 16.21
CA ALA A 201 -4.41 18.84 15.91
C ALA A 201 -4.58 20.37 16.06
N PRO A 202 -4.00 21.05 17.08
CA PRO A 202 -4.11 22.50 17.22
C PRO A 202 -3.14 23.29 16.32
N LEU A 203 -2.20 22.63 15.63
CA LEU A 203 -1.16 23.31 14.86
C LEU A 203 -1.68 23.76 13.49
N LYS A 204 -1.29 24.96 13.07
CA LYS A 204 -1.59 25.46 11.73
C LYS A 204 -0.55 24.96 10.74
N LEU A 205 -0.83 23.84 10.10
CA LEU A 205 0.05 23.22 9.11
C LEU A 205 -0.21 23.77 7.70
N PRO A 206 0.81 23.78 6.81
CA PRO A 206 0.59 24.10 5.40
C PRO A 206 -0.32 23.06 4.74
N ASP A 207 -1.08 23.50 3.72
CA ASP A 207 -1.93 22.62 2.93
C ASP A 207 -1.08 21.57 2.20
N ALA A 208 -1.52 20.31 2.25
CA ALA A 208 -0.93 19.24 1.47
C ALA A 208 -1.63 19.15 0.12
N LEU A 209 -0.85 18.95 -0.96
CA LEU A 209 -1.42 18.72 -2.30
C LEU A 209 -2.30 17.47 -2.33
N HIS A 210 -1.86 16.42 -1.61
CA HIS A 210 -2.58 15.17 -1.46
C HIS A 210 -2.64 14.78 0.02
N SER A 211 -3.78 14.25 0.45
CA SER A 211 -3.93 13.60 1.75
C SER A 211 -3.63 12.11 1.60
N ILE A 212 -2.75 11.56 2.43
CA ILE A 212 -2.45 10.13 2.47
C ILE A 212 -3.03 9.55 3.76
N GLN A 213 -3.68 8.39 3.66
CA GLN A 213 -4.29 7.66 4.78
C GLN A 213 -4.16 6.14 4.56
N PHE A 214 -4.31 5.36 5.62
CA PHE A 214 -4.48 3.91 5.43
C PHE A 214 -5.84 3.61 4.81
N ASN A 215 -5.88 2.60 3.94
CA ASN A 215 -7.13 2.04 3.47
C ASN A 215 -7.76 1.20 4.59
N THR A 216 -8.67 1.80 5.36
CA THR A 216 -9.40 1.11 6.43
C THR A 216 -10.88 0.98 6.09
N LEU A 217 -11.59 0.12 6.82
CA LEU A 217 -13.04 -0.04 6.68
C LEU A 217 -13.85 1.08 7.36
N ALA A 218 -13.23 1.93 8.18
CA ALA A 218 -13.93 2.86 9.06
C ALA A 218 -14.72 3.95 8.31
N ASP A 219 -14.28 4.31 7.11
CA ASP A 219 -14.82 5.37 6.27
C ASP A 219 -15.25 4.88 4.88
N ILE A 220 -15.43 3.56 4.71
CA ILE A 220 -15.94 2.94 3.48
C ILE A 220 -17.44 2.70 3.65
N ASN A 221 -18.25 3.26 2.75
CA ASN A 221 -19.69 2.96 2.72
C ASN A 221 -19.97 1.67 1.94
N TYR A 222 -20.23 0.58 2.67
CA TYR A 222 -20.63 -0.71 2.10
C TYR A 222 -22.11 -1.05 2.33
N ASP A 223 -22.94 -0.09 2.75
CA ASP A 223 -24.39 -0.26 2.89
C ASP A 223 -25.07 -0.80 1.62
N PRO A 224 -24.64 -0.46 0.38
CA PRO A 224 -25.25 -1.03 -0.82
C PRO A 224 -25.14 -2.57 -0.92
N LEU A 225 -24.21 -3.20 -0.19
CA LEU A 225 -24.08 -4.66 -0.13
C LEU A 225 -25.13 -5.31 0.79
N LEU A 226 -25.79 -4.55 1.67
CA LEU A 226 -26.77 -5.05 2.62
C LEU A 226 -28.06 -5.52 1.92
N ARG A 227 -28.32 -6.82 2.00
CA ARG A 227 -29.58 -7.43 1.52
C ARG A 227 -30.67 -7.44 2.60
N MET A 228 -31.20 -6.27 2.95
CA MET A 228 -32.23 -6.14 4.01
C MET A 228 -33.68 -6.19 3.51
N LYS A 229 -33.91 -6.07 2.20
CA LYS A 229 -35.25 -6.14 1.60
C LYS A 229 -35.55 -7.56 1.14
N PHE A 230 -36.69 -8.12 1.55
CA PHE A 230 -37.15 -9.44 1.12
C PHE A 230 -37.81 -9.45 -0.26
N ASN A 231 -38.39 -8.32 -0.69
CA ASN A 231 -38.98 -8.18 -2.03
C ASN A 231 -37.93 -7.70 -3.04
N THR A 232 -36.96 -8.57 -3.34
CA THR A 232 -35.87 -8.31 -4.28
C THR A 232 -35.80 -9.41 -5.33
N ASN A 233 -35.05 -9.16 -6.40
CA ASN A 233 -34.75 -10.16 -7.42
C ASN A 233 -33.31 -9.97 -7.93
N LYS A 234 -32.90 -10.80 -8.88
CA LYS A 234 -31.54 -10.73 -9.48
C LYS A 234 -31.18 -9.35 -10.05
N GLY A 235 -32.15 -8.55 -10.52
CA GLY A 235 -31.90 -7.18 -10.96
C GLY A 235 -31.66 -6.18 -9.82
N SER A 236 -32.10 -6.48 -8.60
CA SER A 236 -31.89 -5.63 -7.42
C SER A 236 -30.42 -5.55 -6.99
N TYR A 237 -29.58 -6.49 -7.43
CA TYR A 237 -28.15 -6.59 -7.08
C TYR A 237 -27.25 -6.40 -8.31
N GLY A 238 -27.82 -5.75 -9.33
CA GLY A 238 -27.12 -5.33 -10.53
C GLY A 238 -26.70 -6.45 -11.49
N THR A 239 -26.26 -6.01 -12.66
CA THR A 239 -25.80 -6.82 -13.78
C THR A 239 -24.39 -6.40 -14.16
N VAL A 240 -23.44 -7.33 -14.11
CA VAL A 240 -22.05 -7.12 -14.53
C VAL A 240 -21.84 -7.70 -15.93
N ALA A 241 -21.18 -6.95 -16.82
CA ALA A 241 -20.54 -7.51 -18.00
C ALA A 241 -19.01 -7.57 -17.81
N ILE A 242 -18.38 -8.66 -18.23
CA ILE A 242 -16.91 -8.76 -18.27
C ILE A 242 -16.48 -9.15 -19.67
N ILE A 243 -15.69 -8.31 -20.32
CA ILE A 243 -15.23 -8.49 -21.70
C ILE A 243 -13.74 -8.81 -21.71
N GLY A 244 -13.38 -9.93 -22.31
CA GLY A 244 -12.01 -10.44 -22.25
C GLY A 244 -11.88 -11.83 -22.86
N GLY A 245 -11.00 -12.66 -22.33
CA GLY A 245 -10.90 -14.08 -22.70
C GLY A 245 -10.71 -14.32 -24.20
N ASN A 246 -9.60 -13.82 -24.74
CA ASN A 246 -9.13 -14.14 -26.08
C ASN A 246 -8.42 -15.52 -26.08
N LYS A 247 -7.97 -15.98 -27.24
CA LYS A 247 -7.41 -17.31 -27.45
C LYS A 247 -6.30 -17.63 -26.46
N GLY A 248 -6.52 -18.67 -25.65
CA GLY A 248 -5.58 -19.12 -24.61
C GLY A 248 -5.69 -18.40 -23.26
N MET A 249 -6.59 -17.41 -23.13
CA MET A 249 -6.72 -16.56 -21.94
C MET A 249 -8.12 -16.63 -21.31
N HIS A 250 -8.91 -17.67 -21.59
CA HIS A 250 -10.26 -17.86 -21.02
C HIS A 250 -10.26 -17.89 -19.49
N GLY A 251 -9.18 -18.40 -18.87
CA GLY A 251 -9.06 -18.47 -17.41
C GLY A 251 -9.20 -17.12 -16.72
N ALA A 252 -8.63 -16.06 -17.29
CA ALA A 252 -8.74 -14.69 -16.76
C ALA A 252 -10.20 -14.22 -16.71
N LEU A 253 -10.93 -14.43 -17.83
CA LEU A 253 -12.35 -14.09 -17.93
C LEU A 253 -13.20 -14.88 -16.92
N TYR A 254 -12.90 -16.17 -16.71
CA TYR A 254 -13.58 -16.99 -15.72
C TYR A 254 -13.32 -16.55 -14.28
N LEU A 255 -12.06 -16.26 -13.94
CA LEU A 255 -11.70 -15.82 -12.60
C LEU A 255 -12.40 -14.51 -12.24
N ALA A 256 -12.39 -13.54 -13.15
CA ALA A 256 -13.12 -12.28 -12.97
C ALA A 256 -14.64 -12.51 -12.85
N GLY A 257 -15.21 -13.34 -13.72
CA GLY A 257 -16.65 -13.67 -13.68
C GLY A 257 -17.08 -14.31 -12.37
N ARG A 258 -16.35 -15.34 -11.95
CA ARG A 258 -16.59 -16.05 -10.69
C ARG A 258 -16.46 -15.13 -9.49
N ALA A 259 -15.44 -14.28 -9.47
CA ALA A 259 -15.22 -13.35 -8.38
C ALA A 259 -16.35 -12.31 -8.29
N ALA A 260 -16.87 -11.81 -9.41
CA ALA A 260 -18.02 -10.90 -9.43
C ALA A 260 -19.29 -11.55 -8.85
N LEU A 261 -19.57 -12.82 -9.19
CA LEU A 261 -20.69 -13.56 -8.61
C LEU A 261 -20.52 -13.77 -7.10
N LEU A 262 -19.33 -14.20 -6.67
CA LEU A 262 -19.02 -14.43 -5.25
C LEU A 262 -19.01 -13.13 -4.42
N ALA A 263 -18.73 -11.99 -5.06
CA ALA A 263 -18.85 -10.66 -4.46
C ALA A 263 -20.31 -10.18 -4.33
N GLY A 264 -21.29 -10.93 -4.84
CA GLY A 264 -22.72 -10.67 -4.64
C GLY A 264 -23.44 -10.05 -5.83
N ALA A 265 -22.83 -9.96 -7.03
CA ALA A 265 -23.52 -9.49 -8.23
C ALA A 265 -24.78 -10.34 -8.52
N GLY A 266 -25.87 -9.67 -8.91
CA GLY A 266 -27.14 -10.34 -9.19
C GLY A 266 -27.14 -11.16 -10.48
N LYS A 267 -26.43 -10.68 -11.51
CA LYS A 267 -26.15 -11.39 -12.77
C LYS A 267 -24.73 -11.05 -13.25
N VAL A 268 -24.07 -12.01 -13.89
CA VAL A 268 -22.76 -11.80 -14.53
C VAL A 268 -22.80 -12.38 -15.94
N VAL A 269 -22.41 -11.58 -16.92
CA VAL A 269 -22.36 -11.92 -18.34
C VAL A 269 -20.93 -11.83 -18.86
N LEU A 270 -20.42 -12.93 -19.42
CA LEU A 270 -19.08 -13.02 -20.00
C LEU A 270 -19.12 -12.77 -21.51
N GLY A 271 -18.35 -11.76 -21.94
CA GLY A 271 -18.08 -11.40 -23.32
C GLY A 271 -16.72 -11.92 -23.76
N ALA A 272 -16.65 -13.18 -24.19
CA ALA A 272 -15.40 -13.76 -24.67
C ALA A 272 -15.05 -13.29 -26.09
N LEU A 273 -13.79 -12.89 -26.30
CA LEU A 273 -13.27 -12.49 -27.61
C LEU A 273 -12.98 -13.69 -28.52
N ASP A 274 -12.61 -14.82 -27.91
CA ASP A 274 -12.47 -16.08 -28.64
C ASP A 274 -13.85 -16.65 -29.02
N SER A 275 -14.03 -16.97 -30.31
CA SER A 275 -15.26 -17.60 -30.79
C SER A 275 -15.42 -19.04 -30.34
N ASP A 276 -14.33 -19.70 -29.95
CA ASP A 276 -14.31 -21.08 -29.47
C ASP A 276 -14.49 -21.15 -27.94
N PHE A 277 -14.85 -20.05 -27.30
CA PHE A 277 -15.14 -20.01 -25.88
C PHE A 277 -16.33 -20.89 -25.52
N HIS A 278 -16.13 -21.77 -24.54
CA HIS A 278 -17.17 -22.62 -23.99
C HIS A 278 -17.22 -22.42 -22.48
N LEU A 279 -18.43 -22.17 -21.96
CA LEU A 279 -18.70 -22.00 -20.52
C LEU A 279 -18.15 -23.18 -19.70
N ASP A 280 -17.43 -22.84 -18.63
CA ASP A 280 -17.04 -23.79 -17.60
C ASP A 280 -18.27 -24.10 -16.73
N PHE A 281 -18.78 -25.32 -16.86
CA PHE A 281 -19.95 -25.79 -16.12
C PHE A 281 -19.68 -26.04 -14.63
N THR A 282 -18.46 -25.79 -14.12
CA THR A 282 -18.23 -25.73 -12.66
C THR A 282 -18.92 -24.54 -12.00
N MET A 283 -19.32 -23.52 -12.78
CA MET A 283 -20.13 -22.38 -12.32
C MET A 283 -21.22 -22.03 -13.34
N PRO A 284 -22.30 -22.83 -13.42
CA PRO A 284 -23.35 -22.68 -14.43
C PRO A 284 -24.18 -21.40 -14.29
N GLU A 285 -24.01 -20.66 -13.19
CA GLU A 285 -24.63 -19.35 -12.96
C GLU A 285 -24.07 -18.25 -13.89
N LEU A 286 -22.88 -18.46 -14.46
CA LEU A 286 -22.27 -17.53 -15.41
C LEU A 286 -23.00 -17.56 -16.75
N MET A 287 -23.43 -16.39 -17.21
CA MET A 287 -24.01 -16.21 -18.53
C MET A 287 -22.91 -15.87 -19.54
N SER A 288 -23.14 -16.11 -20.82
CA SER A 288 -22.25 -15.64 -21.89
C SER A 288 -23.04 -15.00 -23.02
N GLN A 289 -22.47 -13.94 -23.59
CA GLN A 289 -22.94 -13.24 -24.78
C GLN A 289 -21.74 -12.86 -25.65
N SER A 290 -21.95 -12.59 -26.93
CA SER A 290 -20.85 -12.06 -27.73
C SER A 290 -20.49 -10.64 -27.25
N PRO A 291 -19.20 -10.23 -27.30
CA PRO A 291 -18.79 -8.86 -26.95
C PRO A 291 -19.56 -7.79 -27.75
N LYS A 292 -19.91 -8.10 -29.00
CA LYS A 292 -20.69 -7.20 -29.86
C LYS A 292 -22.12 -6.99 -29.36
N GLU A 293 -22.74 -8.00 -28.74
CA GLU A 293 -24.09 -7.86 -28.16
C GLU A 293 -24.04 -7.07 -26.87
N ILE A 294 -23.03 -7.29 -26.04
CA ILE A 294 -22.80 -6.52 -24.81
C ILE A 294 -22.64 -5.03 -25.16
N VAL A 295 -21.76 -4.70 -26.10
CA VAL A 295 -21.51 -3.30 -26.50
C VAL A 295 -22.71 -2.64 -27.19
N LYS A 296 -23.62 -3.41 -27.80
CA LYS A 296 -24.87 -2.86 -28.35
C LYS A 296 -25.91 -2.52 -27.29
N ASN A 297 -25.74 -2.98 -26.05
CA ASN A 297 -26.73 -2.88 -24.98
C ASN A 297 -26.07 -2.56 -23.63
N LEU A 298 -25.13 -1.61 -23.63
CA LEU A 298 -24.34 -1.21 -22.45
C LEU A 298 -25.23 -0.81 -21.27
N GLN A 299 -26.36 -0.13 -21.55
CA GLN A 299 -27.35 0.32 -20.58
C GLN A 299 -28.04 -0.82 -19.79
N ALA A 300 -27.90 -2.07 -20.21
CA ALA A 300 -28.40 -3.23 -19.47
C ALA A 300 -27.45 -3.67 -18.34
N PHE A 301 -26.28 -3.05 -18.23
CA PHE A 301 -25.23 -3.39 -17.27
C PHE A 301 -24.95 -2.20 -16.35
N ASP A 302 -25.01 -2.46 -15.05
CA ASP A 302 -24.70 -1.48 -14.01
C ASP A 302 -23.18 -1.27 -13.88
N ALA A 303 -22.40 -2.32 -14.15
CA ALA A 303 -20.95 -2.27 -14.21
C ALA A 303 -20.40 -3.11 -15.37
N ILE A 304 -19.33 -2.63 -15.99
CA ILE A 304 -18.67 -3.27 -17.12
C ILE A 304 -17.17 -3.32 -16.83
N ALA A 305 -16.60 -4.52 -16.84
CA ALA A 305 -15.16 -4.72 -16.79
C ALA A 305 -14.63 -5.13 -18.16
N ILE A 306 -13.49 -4.59 -18.58
CA ILE A 306 -12.81 -4.96 -19.82
C ILE A 306 -11.31 -5.04 -19.61
N GLY A 307 -10.68 -6.10 -20.10
CA GLY A 307 -9.23 -6.28 -19.94
C GLY A 307 -8.74 -7.70 -19.67
N PRO A 308 -9.33 -8.45 -18.72
CA PRO A 308 -8.87 -9.79 -18.34
C PRO A 308 -8.73 -10.73 -19.54
N GLY A 309 -7.48 -10.98 -19.96
CA GLY A 309 -7.18 -11.80 -21.14
C GLY A 309 -7.73 -11.25 -22.46
N LEU A 310 -7.96 -9.94 -22.59
CA LEU A 310 -8.55 -9.34 -23.79
C LEU A 310 -7.68 -9.50 -25.04
N GLY A 311 -6.36 -9.57 -24.89
CA GLY A 311 -5.42 -9.48 -26.01
C GLY A 311 -5.32 -8.06 -26.59
N LYS A 312 -4.40 -7.89 -27.54
CA LYS A 312 -4.07 -6.59 -28.16
C LYS A 312 -4.28 -6.57 -29.67
N ASP A 313 -5.13 -7.47 -30.16
CA ASP A 313 -5.41 -7.60 -31.59
C ASP A 313 -6.48 -6.60 -32.06
N GLU A 314 -6.74 -6.62 -33.38
CA GLU A 314 -7.71 -5.72 -34.00
C GLU A 314 -9.15 -5.93 -33.49
N LYS A 315 -9.52 -7.15 -33.07
CA LYS A 315 -10.86 -7.40 -32.50
C LYS A 315 -10.96 -6.77 -31.12
N SER A 316 -9.94 -6.96 -30.28
CA SER A 316 -9.83 -6.33 -28.96
C SER A 316 -9.93 -4.82 -29.06
N TYR A 317 -9.16 -4.23 -29.98
CA TYR A 317 -9.19 -2.79 -30.26
C TYR A 317 -10.59 -2.31 -30.67
N LYS A 318 -11.23 -2.97 -31.64
CA LYS A 318 -12.55 -2.57 -32.15
C LYS A 318 -13.64 -2.62 -31.07
N ILE A 319 -13.61 -3.64 -30.22
CA ILE A 319 -14.55 -3.78 -29.10
C ILE A 319 -14.33 -2.68 -28.06
N LEU A 320 -13.08 -2.44 -27.65
CA LEU A 320 -12.75 -1.38 -26.70
C LEU A 320 -13.11 0.00 -27.26
N ASN A 321 -12.73 0.30 -28.50
CA ASN A 321 -13.06 1.57 -29.13
C ASN A 321 -14.57 1.82 -29.16
N LYS A 322 -15.35 0.82 -29.59
CA LYS A 322 -16.81 0.95 -29.67
C LYS A 322 -17.46 1.09 -28.29
N LEU A 323 -16.95 0.37 -27.29
CA LEU A 323 -17.39 0.52 -25.90
C LEU A 323 -17.16 1.95 -25.40
N LEU A 324 -15.97 2.51 -25.62
CA LEU A 324 -15.65 3.87 -25.17
C LEU A 324 -16.46 4.95 -25.91
N ASP A 325 -16.83 4.71 -27.17
CA ASP A 325 -17.69 5.61 -27.95
C ASP A 325 -19.13 5.66 -27.44
N ASP A 326 -19.65 4.53 -26.93
CA ASP A 326 -21.08 4.35 -26.64
C ASP A 326 -21.42 4.33 -25.14
N ILE A 327 -20.42 4.27 -24.24
CA ILE A 327 -20.66 4.17 -22.80
C ILE A 327 -21.08 5.51 -22.21
N GLU A 328 -22.22 5.52 -21.53
CA GLU A 328 -22.76 6.73 -20.88
C GLU A 328 -22.72 6.60 -19.34
N ASP A 329 -23.66 5.84 -18.76
CA ASP A 329 -23.86 5.80 -17.31
C ASP A 329 -23.32 4.54 -16.62
N SER A 330 -22.99 3.48 -17.37
CA SER A 330 -22.43 2.25 -16.80
C SER A 330 -21.05 2.50 -16.18
N LYS A 331 -20.80 1.93 -15.00
CA LYS A 331 -19.50 2.07 -14.32
C LYS A 331 -18.46 1.19 -15.02
N LEU A 332 -17.40 1.79 -15.55
CA LEU A 332 -16.36 1.11 -16.32
C LEU A 332 -15.15 0.77 -15.45
N LEU A 333 -14.71 -0.48 -15.51
CA LEU A 333 -13.45 -0.93 -14.94
C LEU A 333 -12.53 -1.43 -16.07
N VAL A 334 -11.34 -0.86 -16.15
CA VAL A 334 -10.34 -1.22 -17.16
C VAL A 334 -9.11 -1.82 -16.50
N ASP A 335 -8.72 -3.01 -16.92
CA ASP A 335 -7.55 -3.74 -16.42
C ASP A 335 -6.72 -4.29 -17.58
N ALA A 336 -5.52 -4.80 -17.27
CA ALA A 336 -4.73 -5.68 -18.12
C ALA A 336 -4.54 -5.19 -19.57
N ASP A 337 -4.97 -5.99 -20.54
CA ASP A 337 -4.75 -5.72 -21.96
C ASP A 337 -5.51 -4.50 -22.47
N ALA A 338 -6.64 -4.13 -21.86
CA ALA A 338 -7.35 -2.91 -22.22
C ALA A 338 -6.54 -1.66 -21.83
N LEU A 339 -5.86 -1.68 -20.67
CA LEU A 339 -4.92 -0.63 -20.28
C LEU A 339 -3.75 -0.52 -21.27
N ASN A 340 -3.24 -1.65 -21.75
CA ASN A 340 -2.18 -1.67 -22.74
C ASN A 340 -2.61 -1.07 -24.08
N LEU A 341 -3.85 -1.31 -24.52
CA LEU A 341 -4.40 -0.69 -25.73
C LEU A 341 -4.57 0.82 -25.58
N ILE A 342 -5.10 1.27 -24.43
CA ILE A 342 -5.23 2.71 -24.10
C ILE A 342 -3.87 3.40 -24.03
N ALA A 343 -2.85 2.73 -23.49
CA ALA A 343 -1.50 3.27 -23.44
C ALA A 343 -0.86 3.43 -24.83
N ALA A 344 -1.20 2.55 -25.77
CA ALA A 344 -0.61 2.51 -27.10
C ALA A 344 -1.29 3.43 -28.14
N ASP A 345 -2.52 3.87 -27.89
CA ASP A 345 -3.33 4.64 -28.83
C ASP A 345 -3.85 5.94 -28.18
N HIS A 346 -3.50 7.07 -28.78
CA HIS A 346 -3.86 8.39 -28.27
C HIS A 346 -5.38 8.65 -28.33
N ASP A 347 -6.06 8.20 -29.37
CA ASP A 347 -7.50 8.40 -29.54
C ASP A 347 -8.28 7.57 -28.51
N LEU A 348 -7.87 6.33 -28.25
CA LEU A 348 -8.43 5.53 -27.15
C LEU A 348 -8.23 6.20 -25.81
N LYS A 349 -7.04 6.78 -25.57
CA LYS A 349 -6.74 7.52 -24.32
C LYS A 349 -7.64 8.74 -24.16
N LEU A 350 -7.85 9.53 -25.21
CA LEU A 350 -8.76 10.67 -25.18
C LEU A 350 -10.21 10.24 -24.92
N LYS A 351 -10.71 9.22 -25.63
CA LYS A 351 -12.06 8.69 -25.40
C LYS A 351 -12.23 8.19 -23.97
N PHE A 352 -11.25 7.44 -23.45
CA PHE A 352 -11.28 6.96 -22.08
C PHE A 352 -11.32 8.11 -21.05
N ARG A 353 -10.59 9.21 -21.30
CA ARG A 353 -10.60 10.41 -20.45
C ARG A 353 -11.97 11.09 -20.37
N GLU A 354 -12.83 10.93 -21.36
CA GLU A 354 -14.20 11.48 -21.35
C GLU A 354 -15.22 10.58 -20.63
N VAL A 355 -14.91 9.29 -20.42
CA VAL A 355 -15.82 8.37 -19.69
C VAL A 355 -16.03 8.87 -18.26
N ARG A 356 -17.30 8.98 -17.85
CA ARG A 356 -17.69 9.61 -16.58
C ARG A 356 -17.33 8.78 -15.35
N TYR A 357 -17.69 7.50 -15.36
CA TYR A 357 -17.53 6.62 -14.21
C TYR A 357 -16.51 5.53 -14.52
N LYS A 358 -15.25 5.74 -14.11
CA LYS A 358 -14.16 4.84 -14.50
C LYS A 358 -13.15 4.55 -13.40
N ILE A 359 -12.71 3.31 -13.37
CA ILE A 359 -11.63 2.80 -12.53
C ILE A 359 -10.58 2.13 -13.42
N ILE A 360 -9.31 2.29 -13.07
CA ILE A 360 -8.20 1.53 -13.65
C ILE A 360 -7.44 0.79 -12.55
N THR A 361 -6.89 -0.38 -12.87
CA THR A 361 -6.14 -1.20 -11.91
C THR A 361 -4.74 -1.60 -12.40
N PRO A 362 -3.89 -0.67 -12.86
CA PRO A 362 -2.59 -1.02 -13.43
C PRO A 362 -1.65 -1.70 -12.43
N HIS A 363 -0.93 -2.73 -12.88
CA HIS A 363 0.32 -3.15 -12.24
C HIS A 363 1.48 -2.20 -12.66
N PRO A 364 2.66 -2.23 -12.02
CA PRO A 364 3.75 -1.28 -12.31
C PRO A 364 4.16 -1.23 -13.80
N GLY A 365 4.24 -2.39 -14.46
CA GLY A 365 4.47 -2.46 -15.91
C GLY A 365 3.38 -1.86 -16.82
N GLU A 366 2.12 -1.85 -16.42
CA GLU A 366 1.03 -1.19 -17.16
C GLU A 366 1.05 0.31 -16.90
N ALA A 367 1.25 0.71 -15.64
CA ALA A 367 1.44 2.11 -15.25
C ALA A 367 2.59 2.76 -16.05
N ALA A 368 3.74 2.09 -16.11
CA ALA A 368 4.90 2.53 -16.87
C ALA A 368 4.58 2.79 -18.35
N ARG A 369 3.80 1.92 -18.99
CA ARG A 369 3.37 2.10 -20.39
C ARG A 369 2.41 3.29 -20.56
N ILE A 370 1.45 3.45 -19.66
CA ILE A 370 0.48 4.56 -19.71
C ILE A 370 1.17 5.92 -19.57
N LEU A 371 2.17 5.98 -18.68
CA LEU A 371 2.93 7.19 -18.35
C LEU A 371 4.11 7.44 -19.29
N GLY A 372 4.54 6.43 -20.07
CA GLY A 372 5.69 6.55 -20.97
C GLY A 372 7.04 6.54 -20.23
N VAL A 373 7.11 5.87 -19.08
CA VAL A 373 8.30 5.76 -18.22
C VAL A 373 8.68 4.29 -18.03
N THR A 374 9.78 4.02 -17.32
CA THR A 374 10.21 2.67 -16.96
C THR A 374 9.49 2.15 -15.71
N VAL A 375 9.51 0.82 -15.51
CA VAL A 375 8.96 0.19 -14.30
C VAL A 375 9.69 0.65 -13.04
N ASN A 376 11.01 0.84 -13.13
CA ASN A 376 11.81 1.31 -12.01
C ASN A 376 11.43 2.74 -11.62
N GLU A 377 11.20 3.64 -12.58
CA GLU A 377 10.72 5.00 -12.28
C GLU A 377 9.36 4.99 -11.56
N VAL A 378 8.46 4.07 -11.94
CA VAL A 378 7.18 3.88 -11.24
C VAL A 378 7.38 3.37 -9.81
N GLN A 379 8.24 2.38 -9.63
CA GLN A 379 8.49 1.76 -8.32
C GLN A 379 9.26 2.68 -7.37
N ASP A 380 10.19 3.47 -7.89
CA ASP A 380 10.97 4.46 -7.12
C ASP A 380 10.11 5.61 -6.60
N ASN A 381 9.01 5.93 -7.30
CA ASN A 381 8.13 7.06 -7.02
C ASN A 381 6.64 6.68 -7.15
N ARG A 382 6.21 5.65 -6.43
CA ARG A 382 4.83 5.11 -6.53
C ARG A 382 3.74 6.15 -6.28
N PHE A 383 3.92 7.02 -5.28
CA PHE A 383 2.96 8.09 -4.95
C PHE A 383 2.78 9.11 -6.07
N MET A 384 3.89 9.56 -6.67
CA MET A 384 3.84 10.46 -7.82
C MET A 384 3.22 9.75 -9.02
N SER A 385 3.60 8.49 -9.27
CA SER A 385 3.10 7.70 -10.39
C SER A 385 1.58 7.46 -10.33
N VAL A 386 1.03 7.19 -9.14
CA VAL A 386 -0.43 7.05 -9.00
C VAL A 386 -1.15 8.38 -9.22
N THR A 387 -0.56 9.50 -8.81
CA THR A 387 -1.10 10.84 -9.10
C THR A 387 -1.04 11.14 -10.60
N ASP A 388 0.10 10.90 -11.25
CA ASP A 388 0.25 11.11 -12.69
C ASP A 388 -0.75 10.26 -13.49
N LEU A 389 -1.06 9.03 -13.05
CA LEU A 389 -2.08 8.19 -13.65
C LEU A 389 -3.49 8.79 -13.52
N VAL A 390 -3.85 9.27 -12.32
CA VAL A 390 -5.13 9.96 -12.07
C VAL A 390 -5.24 11.19 -12.96
N ASP A 391 -4.20 12.02 -13.04
CA ASP A 391 -4.20 13.22 -13.87
C ASP A 391 -4.24 12.89 -15.36
N SER A 392 -3.53 11.83 -15.79
CA SER A 392 -3.44 11.40 -17.19
C SER A 392 -4.70 10.71 -17.71
N LEU A 393 -5.53 10.12 -16.85
CA LEU A 393 -6.72 9.36 -17.25
C LEU A 393 -8.03 9.84 -16.63
N ASN A 394 -8.00 10.75 -15.66
CA ASN A 394 -9.15 11.26 -14.90
C ASN A 394 -9.97 10.14 -14.23
N SER A 395 -9.30 9.15 -13.63
CA SER A 395 -9.90 7.92 -13.11
C SER A 395 -9.65 7.72 -11.62
N VAL A 396 -10.50 6.90 -10.98
CA VAL A 396 -10.08 6.23 -9.75
C VAL A 396 -9.01 5.20 -10.13
N THR A 397 -7.87 5.24 -9.47
CA THR A 397 -6.70 4.47 -9.88
C THR A 397 -6.23 3.55 -8.77
N VAL A 398 -6.01 2.27 -9.07
CA VAL A 398 -5.35 1.29 -8.19
C VAL A 398 -3.99 0.93 -8.77
N LEU A 399 -2.91 1.48 -8.19
CA LEU A 399 -1.55 1.09 -8.53
C LEU A 399 -1.14 -0.14 -7.73
N LYS A 400 -1.29 -1.32 -8.34
CA LYS A 400 -1.00 -2.63 -7.73
C LYS A 400 0.48 -2.74 -7.34
N GLY A 401 0.76 -3.53 -6.31
CA GLY A 401 2.10 -3.79 -5.78
C GLY A 401 2.12 -3.87 -4.25
N ALA A 402 3.30 -4.04 -3.68
CA ALA A 402 3.53 -3.99 -2.24
C ALA A 402 3.08 -2.63 -1.68
N GLY A 403 2.13 -2.63 -0.74
CA GLY A 403 1.42 -1.42 -0.34
C GLY A 403 0.67 -0.82 -1.53
N THR A 404 -0.40 -1.48 -1.97
CA THR A 404 -1.18 -1.03 -3.13
C THR A 404 -1.73 0.38 -2.85
N LEU A 405 -1.54 1.28 -3.82
CA LEU A 405 -2.00 2.66 -3.69
C LEU A 405 -3.32 2.83 -4.44
N ILE A 406 -4.30 3.44 -3.80
CA ILE A 406 -5.58 3.81 -4.41
C ILE A 406 -5.68 5.33 -4.38
N GLN A 407 -5.97 5.96 -5.51
CA GLN A 407 -6.16 7.40 -5.56
C GLN A 407 -7.44 7.78 -6.30
N GLN A 408 -8.16 8.73 -5.72
CA GLN A 408 -9.17 9.53 -6.40
C GLN A 408 -8.96 10.99 -6.02
N ASN A 409 -8.90 11.88 -7.02
CA ASN A 409 -8.63 13.30 -6.81
C ASN A 409 -7.35 13.48 -5.95
N ASN A 410 -7.46 14.19 -4.83
CA ASN A 410 -6.33 14.48 -3.94
C ASN A 410 -6.20 13.49 -2.77
N GLN A 411 -6.99 12.40 -2.74
CA GLN A 411 -6.98 11.43 -1.65
C GLN A 411 -6.25 10.16 -2.09
N ILE A 412 -5.18 9.80 -1.37
CA ILE A 412 -4.40 8.59 -1.59
C ILE A 412 -4.59 7.67 -0.38
N TYR A 413 -4.85 6.40 -0.65
CA TYR A 413 -4.98 5.35 0.35
C TYR A 413 -3.91 4.29 0.14
N ILE A 414 -3.23 3.90 1.23
CA ILE A 414 -2.27 2.80 1.24
C ILE A 414 -2.98 1.56 1.78
N ASN A 415 -3.04 0.50 0.99
CA ASN A 415 -3.60 -0.77 1.43
C ASN A 415 -2.54 -1.64 2.13
N ALA A 416 -2.74 -1.88 3.42
CA ALA A 416 -1.85 -2.67 4.26
C ALA A 416 -2.21 -4.17 4.32
N THR A 417 -3.34 -4.59 3.76
CA THR A 417 -3.72 -6.01 3.69
C THR A 417 -3.07 -6.71 2.50
N GLY A 418 -2.97 -8.03 2.59
CA GLY A 418 -2.37 -8.89 1.58
C GLY A 418 -0.95 -9.32 1.93
N ASN A 419 -0.47 -10.32 1.19
CA ASN A 419 0.81 -10.97 1.47
C ASN A 419 1.44 -11.53 0.19
N PRO A 420 2.70 -12.02 0.25
CA PRO A 420 3.40 -12.55 -0.92
C PRO A 420 2.70 -13.69 -1.67
N GLY A 421 1.75 -14.40 -1.05
CA GLY A 421 0.94 -15.43 -1.74
C GLY A 421 0.08 -14.89 -2.88
N LEU A 422 -0.19 -13.57 -2.89
CA LEU A 422 -0.85 -12.88 -4.00
C LEU A 422 0.04 -12.69 -5.24
N ALA A 423 1.33 -13.01 -5.17
CA ALA A 423 2.23 -12.99 -6.32
C ALA A 423 2.00 -14.22 -7.24
N SER A 424 0.76 -14.41 -7.68
CA SER A 424 0.33 -15.50 -8.55
C SER A 424 -0.58 -15.00 -9.67
N ALA A 425 -0.58 -15.71 -10.81
CA ALA A 425 -1.42 -15.36 -11.95
C ALA A 425 -2.91 -15.44 -11.58
N GLY A 426 -3.71 -14.54 -12.15
CA GLY A 426 -5.16 -14.50 -11.94
C GLY A 426 -5.63 -13.64 -10.76
N GLN A 427 -4.74 -13.18 -9.89
CA GLN A 427 -5.13 -12.38 -8.73
C GLN A 427 -5.70 -11.02 -9.12
N GLY A 428 -5.13 -10.39 -10.17
CA GLY A 428 -5.67 -9.17 -10.77
C GLY A 428 -7.05 -9.39 -11.38
N ASP A 429 -7.27 -10.52 -12.06
CA ASP A 429 -8.57 -10.85 -12.66
C ASP A 429 -9.64 -11.02 -11.57
N THR A 430 -9.31 -11.72 -10.48
CA THR A 430 -10.18 -11.84 -9.31
C THR A 430 -10.51 -10.47 -8.72
N LEU A 431 -9.51 -9.60 -8.50
CA LEU A 431 -9.73 -8.23 -8.00
C LEU A 431 -10.67 -7.45 -8.94
N THR A 432 -10.47 -7.55 -10.25
CA THR A 432 -11.32 -6.92 -11.26
C THR A 432 -12.78 -7.39 -11.14
N GLY A 433 -12.99 -8.69 -10.94
CA GLY A 433 -14.32 -9.24 -10.69
C GLY A 433 -14.98 -8.71 -9.41
N ILE A 434 -14.23 -8.65 -8.30
CA ILE A 434 -14.73 -8.16 -7.01
C ILE A 434 -15.19 -6.70 -7.13
N ILE A 435 -14.34 -5.83 -7.70
CA ILE A 435 -14.67 -4.41 -7.91
C ILE A 435 -15.95 -4.32 -8.75
N ALA A 436 -16.02 -5.01 -9.89
CA ALA A 436 -17.19 -4.96 -10.77
C ALA A 436 -18.48 -5.42 -10.07
N GLY A 437 -18.41 -6.47 -9.24
CA GLY A 437 -19.54 -6.95 -8.44
C GLY A 437 -20.04 -5.93 -7.42
N PHE A 438 -19.15 -5.19 -6.79
CA PHE A 438 -19.51 -4.10 -5.87
C PHE A 438 -20.12 -2.89 -6.57
N LEU A 439 -19.55 -2.50 -7.71
CA LEU A 439 -20.08 -1.40 -8.52
C LEU A 439 -21.50 -1.66 -8.98
N ALA A 440 -21.79 -2.89 -9.42
CA ALA A 440 -23.12 -3.30 -9.87
C ALA A 440 -24.15 -3.33 -8.74
N GLN A 441 -23.73 -3.59 -7.51
CA GLN A 441 -24.59 -3.51 -6.32
C GLN A 441 -24.87 -2.07 -5.85
N GLY A 442 -24.31 -1.07 -6.54
CA GLY A 442 -24.61 0.34 -6.29
C GLY A 442 -23.57 1.08 -5.45
N MET A 443 -22.44 0.45 -5.10
CA MET A 443 -21.35 1.16 -4.40
C MET A 443 -20.75 2.27 -5.26
N GLU A 444 -20.31 3.34 -4.60
CA GLU A 444 -19.54 4.43 -5.23
C GLU A 444 -18.16 3.95 -5.70
N LEU A 445 -17.58 4.62 -6.71
CA LEU A 445 -16.35 4.14 -7.36
C LEU A 445 -15.19 3.95 -6.38
N LEU A 446 -14.96 4.94 -5.51
CA LEU A 446 -13.88 4.91 -4.54
C LEU A 446 -14.13 3.85 -3.46
N ASP A 447 -15.34 3.80 -2.89
CA ASP A 447 -15.69 2.83 -1.85
C ASP A 447 -15.61 1.38 -2.35
N ALA A 448 -16.15 1.10 -3.54
CA ALA A 448 -16.08 -0.22 -4.16
C ALA A 448 -14.62 -0.65 -4.37
N THR A 449 -13.79 0.27 -4.85
CA THR A 449 -12.36 0.04 -5.12
C THR A 449 -11.61 -0.23 -3.82
N ARG A 450 -11.77 0.64 -2.83
CA ARG A 450 -11.14 0.54 -1.52
C ARG A 450 -11.52 -0.74 -0.80
N LEU A 451 -12.81 -1.08 -0.78
CA LEU A 451 -13.29 -2.31 -0.16
C LEU A 451 -12.73 -3.54 -0.86
N ALA A 452 -12.78 -3.58 -2.19
CA ALA A 452 -12.31 -4.72 -2.97
C ALA A 452 -10.82 -4.99 -2.76
N VAL A 453 -9.99 -3.96 -2.79
CA VAL A 453 -8.54 -4.11 -2.52
C VAL A 453 -8.29 -4.57 -1.09
N PHE A 454 -9.01 -4.00 -0.10
CA PHE A 454 -8.86 -4.36 1.30
C PHE A 454 -9.20 -5.84 1.55
N ILE A 455 -10.38 -6.28 1.12
CA ILE A 455 -10.84 -7.66 1.37
C ILE A 455 -10.12 -8.69 0.51
N HIS A 456 -9.65 -8.32 -0.68
CA HIS A 456 -8.81 -9.20 -1.52
C HIS A 456 -7.49 -9.53 -0.82
N GLY A 457 -6.84 -8.50 -0.24
CA GLY A 457 -5.66 -8.68 0.59
C GLY A 457 -5.96 -9.51 1.85
N LEU A 458 -7.01 -9.14 2.60
CA LEU A 458 -7.38 -9.81 3.84
C LEU A 458 -7.76 -11.28 3.62
N ALA A 459 -8.39 -11.61 2.49
CA ALA A 459 -8.69 -12.98 2.09
C ALA A 459 -7.41 -13.80 1.93
N ALA A 460 -6.39 -13.25 1.27
CA ALA A 460 -5.10 -13.92 1.19
C ALA A 460 -4.46 -14.09 2.57
N ASP A 461 -4.57 -13.11 3.45
CA ASP A 461 -4.03 -13.17 4.82
C ASP A 461 -4.69 -14.28 5.65
N ARG A 462 -6.01 -14.44 5.54
CA ARG A 462 -6.73 -15.56 6.16
C ARG A 462 -6.32 -16.91 5.60
N LEU A 463 -6.14 -16.99 4.28
CA LEU A 463 -5.80 -18.24 3.61
C LEU A 463 -4.40 -18.75 3.99
N ILE A 464 -3.40 -17.87 4.13
CA ILE A 464 -2.05 -18.29 4.52
C ILE A 464 -2.02 -18.86 5.95
N VAL A 465 -2.82 -18.31 6.86
CA VAL A 465 -2.95 -18.82 8.24
C VAL A 465 -3.56 -20.23 8.21
N ARG A 466 -4.63 -20.43 7.43
CA ARG A 466 -5.28 -21.75 7.29
C ARG A 466 -4.38 -22.79 6.60
N ARG A 467 -3.54 -22.36 5.66
CA ARG A 467 -2.64 -23.22 4.89
C ARG A 467 -1.28 -23.42 5.54
N ASN A 468 -0.94 -22.63 6.55
CA ASN A 468 0.38 -22.57 7.17
C ASN A 468 1.51 -22.30 6.14
N GLY A 469 1.27 -21.37 5.21
CA GLY A 469 2.27 -20.95 4.21
C GLY A 469 1.72 -20.18 3.01
N TYR A 470 2.63 -19.56 2.24
CA TYR A 470 2.33 -18.69 1.09
C TYR A 470 2.10 -19.43 -0.24
N ASN A 471 2.49 -20.71 -0.31
CA ASN A 471 2.42 -21.48 -1.55
C ASN A 471 1.00 -21.99 -1.82
N GLY A 472 0.54 -21.86 -3.07
CA GLY A 472 -0.75 -22.41 -3.50
C GLY A 472 -1.97 -21.56 -3.12
N ILE A 473 -1.77 -20.26 -2.83
CA ILE A 473 -2.87 -19.29 -2.65
C ILE A 473 -3.42 -18.93 -4.04
N LEU A 474 -4.36 -19.75 -4.54
CA LEU A 474 -4.95 -19.59 -5.87
C LEU A 474 -5.98 -18.45 -5.91
N ALA A 475 -6.05 -17.74 -7.03
CA ALA A 475 -6.99 -16.63 -7.24
C ALA A 475 -8.47 -17.03 -7.03
N SER A 476 -8.83 -18.28 -7.37
CA SER A 476 -10.16 -18.82 -7.14
C SER A 476 -10.49 -19.06 -5.66
N MET A 477 -9.47 -19.38 -4.84
CA MET A 477 -9.63 -19.52 -3.38
C MET A 477 -9.80 -18.16 -2.73
N VAL A 478 -9.03 -17.16 -3.19
CA VAL A 478 -9.18 -15.77 -2.74
C VAL A 478 -10.59 -15.28 -3.03
N ALA A 479 -11.13 -15.51 -4.23
CA ALA A 479 -12.51 -15.15 -4.56
C ALA A 479 -13.55 -15.80 -3.63
N SER A 480 -13.36 -17.05 -3.25
CA SER A 480 -14.24 -17.75 -2.31
C SER A 480 -14.13 -17.18 -0.89
N GLU A 481 -12.92 -16.94 -0.39
CA GLU A 481 -12.71 -16.34 0.93
C GLU A 481 -13.25 -14.90 1.01
N VAL A 482 -13.20 -14.14 -0.09
CA VAL A 482 -13.81 -12.82 -0.18
C VAL A 482 -15.33 -12.89 0.07
N CYS A 483 -16.01 -13.91 -0.45
CA CYS A 483 -17.44 -14.12 -0.17
C CYS A 483 -17.71 -14.27 1.33
N ASP A 484 -16.92 -15.12 2.00
CA ASP A 484 -17.03 -15.36 3.44
C ASP A 484 -16.76 -14.08 4.25
N LEU A 485 -15.72 -13.33 3.87
CA LEU A 485 -15.38 -12.04 4.47
C LEU A 485 -16.47 -10.98 4.32
N ILE A 486 -17.08 -10.87 3.13
CA ILE A 486 -18.20 -9.95 2.90
C ILE A 486 -19.37 -10.34 3.80
N ASN A 487 -19.69 -11.63 3.89
CA ASN A 487 -20.80 -12.09 4.71
C ASN A 487 -20.57 -11.79 6.20
N GLU A 488 -19.35 -11.99 6.69
CA GLU A 488 -18.96 -11.64 8.06
C GLU A 488 -19.01 -10.12 8.29
N LEU A 489 -18.47 -9.33 7.37
CA LEU A 489 -18.44 -7.88 7.48
C LEU A 489 -19.85 -7.27 7.47
N VAL A 490 -20.69 -7.71 6.53
CA VAL A 490 -21.99 -7.12 6.25
C VAL A 490 -23.08 -7.67 7.18
N TYR A 491 -22.99 -8.95 7.59
CA TYR A 491 -24.05 -9.61 8.36
C TYR A 491 -23.58 -10.30 9.64
N GLY A 492 -22.32 -10.18 10.04
CA GLY A 492 -21.76 -10.91 11.17
C GLY A 492 -22.56 -10.73 12.46
N GLU A 493 -23.05 -9.53 12.76
CA GLU A 493 -23.91 -9.29 13.93
C GLU A 493 -25.35 -9.80 13.76
N LEU A 494 -25.84 -9.95 12.53
CA LEU A 494 -27.22 -10.35 12.22
C LEU A 494 -27.43 -11.87 12.27
N PHE A 495 -26.38 -12.66 11.98
CA PHE A 495 -26.46 -14.12 11.93
C PHE A 495 -25.55 -14.84 12.94
N LYS A 496 -25.03 -14.15 13.97
CA LYS A 496 -24.43 -14.81 15.13
C LYS A 496 -25.47 -15.75 15.74
N ALA A 497 -25.24 -17.06 15.64
CA ALA A 497 -26.01 -18.06 16.36
C ALA A 497 -25.85 -17.81 17.86
N GLU A 498 -26.96 -17.69 18.58
CA GLU A 498 -26.99 -17.66 20.06
C GLU A 498 -26.37 -18.92 20.67
#